data_AF-A0A533ZXY5-F1
#
_entry.id   AF-A0A533ZXY5-F1
#
_cell.length_a   1.000
_cell.length_b   1.000
_cell.length_c   1.000
_cell.angle_alpha   90.00
_cell.angle_beta   90.00
_cell.angle_gamma   90.00
#
_symmetry.space_group_name_H-M   'P 1'
#
loop_
_entity.id
_entity.type
_entity.pdbx_description
1 polymer ?
#
loop_
_entity_poly.entity_id
_entity_poly.type
_entity_poly.pdbx_seq_one_letter_code
_entity_poly.pdbx_strand_id
1 'polypeptide(L)'
;MAGSVRVQWRSHASARCSVRFDAESLCPERCGKRLSDGAAQRLQVRLVAALQDGHRDVTLRDERDEDVPFLCGLYAEVRAQELAPVDWSEARKRTFTDSQFALQSEHYRRHYPGAEFLVIERDGVPIGRVYLCAFVDTIRLMDIALVEAQRGQGIGTVLVRELMQLARERGTTLTLHVEPHNPAQRLYARLGFKFVEKRSVYDFLEWTPRATS
;
A
#
# COMPACT_ATOMS: atom_id res chain seq x y z
N MET A 1 8.84 43.62 22.38
CA MET A 1 7.74 44.13 21.53
C MET A 1 7.65 43.26 20.29
N ALA A 2 6.46 42.70 20.02
CA ALA A 2 6.10 41.98 18.79
C ALA A 2 6.53 42.80 17.55
N GLY A 3 7.04 42.24 16.46
CA GLY A 3 6.52 41.10 15.71
C GLY A 3 5.81 41.65 14.46
N SER A 4 6.50 41.67 13.31
CA SER A 4 5.85 41.78 11.99
C SER A 4 6.83 41.35 10.89
N VAL A 5 6.84 40.06 10.56
CA VAL A 5 7.40 39.59 9.29
C VAL A 5 6.23 39.52 8.31
N ARG A 6 6.27 40.42 7.32
CA ARG A 6 5.27 40.56 6.27
C ARG A 6 5.56 39.52 5.19
N VAL A 7 4.80 38.42 5.16
CA VAL A 7 4.81 37.48 4.03
C VAL A 7 3.93 38.05 2.92
N GLN A 8 4.57 38.50 1.83
CA GLN A 8 3.88 38.89 0.61
C GLN A 8 3.29 37.67 -0.08
N TRP A 9 1.96 37.61 -0.13
CA TRP A 9 1.22 36.77 -1.05
C TRP A 9 1.16 37.45 -2.42
N ARG A 10 1.75 36.83 -3.45
CA ARG A 10 1.33 37.08 -4.84
C ARG A 10 0.39 35.96 -5.26
N SER A 11 -0.86 36.35 -5.42
CA SER A 11 -1.94 35.62 -6.08
C SER A 11 -1.55 35.30 -7.53
N HIS A 12 -1.96 34.14 -8.03
CA HIS A 12 -2.80 33.95 -9.23
C HIS A 12 -3.15 32.45 -9.36
N ALA A 13 -4.46 32.19 -9.32
CA ALA A 13 -5.23 31.06 -9.87
C ALA A 13 -4.86 29.58 -9.54
N SER A 14 -5.90 28.90 -9.03
CA SER A 14 -6.18 27.45 -8.96
C SER A 14 -5.93 26.78 -7.60
N ALA A 15 -7.00 26.16 -7.11
CA ALA A 15 -7.10 25.43 -5.87
C ALA A 15 -5.93 24.46 -5.70
N ARG A 16 -5.15 24.65 -4.62
CA ARG A 16 -4.09 23.71 -4.25
C ARG A 16 -4.74 22.45 -3.69
N CYS A 17 -5.01 21.52 -4.58
CA CYS A 17 -5.21 20.12 -4.23
C CYS A 17 -3.93 19.64 -3.52
N SER A 18 -4.02 19.29 -2.23
CA SER A 18 -2.90 18.82 -1.40
C SER A 18 -2.57 17.35 -1.63
N VAL A 19 -3.14 16.73 -2.67
CA VAL A 19 -2.88 15.35 -3.06
C VAL A 19 -1.46 15.31 -3.60
N ARG A 20 -0.50 14.99 -2.74
CA ARG A 20 0.85 14.61 -3.12
C ARG A 20 1.10 13.28 -2.45
N PHE A 21 1.62 12.34 -3.22
CA PHE A 21 2.32 11.21 -2.64
C PHE A 21 3.53 11.75 -1.87
N ASP A 22 3.37 11.92 -0.56
CA ASP A 22 4.44 12.35 0.35
C ASP A 22 5.31 11.13 0.69
N ALA A 23 6.22 10.83 -0.24
CA ALA A 23 7.13 9.70 -0.18
C ALA A 23 8.02 9.71 1.07
N GLU A 24 8.47 10.89 1.50
CA GLU A 24 9.36 11.04 2.66
C GLU A 24 8.68 10.60 3.97
N SER A 25 7.36 10.70 4.05
CA SER A 25 6.59 10.34 5.24
C SER A 25 6.36 8.83 5.45
N LEU A 26 6.59 8.00 4.43
CA LEU A 26 6.32 6.55 4.48
C LEU A 26 7.48 5.73 5.03
N CYS A 27 8.69 6.29 5.11
CA CYS A 27 9.88 5.58 5.57
C CYS A 27 10.34 6.09 6.94
N PRO A 28 9.97 5.44 8.06
CA PRO A 28 10.64 5.72 9.32
C PRO A 28 12.07 5.14 9.29
N GLU A 29 13.01 5.87 9.89
CA GLU A 29 14.43 5.52 10.05
C GLU A 29 14.70 4.19 10.80
N ARG A 30 13.65 3.46 11.22
CA ARG A 30 13.70 2.22 12.00
C ARG A 30 13.25 1.01 11.19
N CYS A 31 13.84 0.78 10.02
CA CYS A 31 13.75 -0.52 9.37
C CYS A 31 14.78 -1.44 10.04
N GLY A 32 14.32 -2.51 10.71
CA GLY A 32 15.19 -3.52 11.31
C GLY A 32 16.07 -4.22 10.27
N LYS A 33 16.94 -5.12 10.73
CA LYS A 33 17.75 -5.95 9.81
C LYS A 33 16.81 -6.69 8.86
N ARG A 34 17.14 -6.75 7.57
CA ARG A 34 16.33 -7.44 6.57
C ARG A 34 16.48 -8.96 6.66
N LEU A 35 15.48 -9.68 6.18
CA LEU A 35 15.61 -11.12 5.91
C LEU A 35 16.33 -11.33 4.57
N SER A 36 16.99 -12.48 4.40
CA SER A 36 17.67 -12.83 3.15
C SER A 36 16.67 -13.12 2.02
N ASP A 37 17.11 -13.01 0.76
CA ASP A 37 16.28 -13.20 -0.45
C ASP A 37 15.51 -14.55 -0.46
N GLY A 38 16.10 -15.62 0.08
CA GLY A 38 15.42 -16.92 0.19
C GLY A 38 14.21 -16.92 1.13
N ALA A 39 14.08 -15.94 2.03
CA ALA A 39 12.91 -15.77 2.89
C ALA A 39 11.74 -15.03 2.21
N ALA A 40 12.03 -14.18 1.22
CA ALA A 40 11.03 -13.50 0.40
C ALA A 40 10.34 -14.50 -0.55
N GLN A 41 11.11 -15.35 -1.22
CA GLN A 41 10.54 -16.38 -2.12
C GLN A 41 9.64 -17.40 -1.41
N ARG A 42 9.81 -17.58 -0.09
CA ARG A 42 8.90 -18.38 0.75
C ARG A 42 7.58 -17.68 1.04
N LEU A 43 7.51 -16.36 0.93
CA LEU A 43 6.31 -15.59 1.24
C LEU A 43 5.30 -15.63 0.10
N GLN A 44 5.72 -15.29 -1.12
CA GLN A 44 4.85 -15.37 -2.29
C GLN A 44 4.18 -16.74 -2.42
N VAL A 45 4.96 -17.83 -2.31
CA VAL A 45 4.44 -19.21 -2.38
C VAL A 45 3.37 -19.47 -1.32
N ARG A 46 3.57 -18.98 -0.10
CA ARG A 46 2.57 -19.09 0.98
C ARG A 46 1.31 -18.30 0.70
N LEU A 47 1.44 -17.07 0.21
CA LEU A 47 0.29 -16.23 -0.13
C LEU A 47 -0.54 -16.87 -1.25
N VAL A 48 0.12 -17.46 -2.25
CA VAL A 48 -0.57 -18.24 -3.30
C VAL A 48 -1.29 -19.45 -2.70
N ALA A 49 -0.62 -20.22 -1.85
CA ALA A 49 -1.24 -21.37 -1.19
C ALA A 49 -2.46 -20.98 -0.33
N ALA A 50 -2.39 -19.85 0.36
CA ALA A 50 -3.51 -19.33 1.14
C ALA A 50 -4.71 -18.93 0.26
N LEU A 51 -4.46 -18.36 -0.93
CA LEU A 51 -5.51 -18.03 -1.89
C LEU A 51 -6.21 -19.27 -2.46
N GLN A 52 -5.51 -20.40 -2.59
CA GLN A 52 -6.11 -21.64 -3.09
C GLN A 52 -7.27 -22.15 -2.20
N ASP A 53 -7.32 -21.74 -0.93
CA ASP A 53 -8.45 -21.97 -0.04
C ASP A 53 -9.53 -20.89 -0.22
N GLY A 54 -10.38 -21.08 -1.22
CA GLY A 54 -11.54 -20.24 -1.51
C GLY A 54 -11.42 -19.33 -2.73
N HIS A 55 -10.21 -19.16 -3.28
CA HIS A 55 -9.93 -18.35 -4.48
C HIS A 55 -8.94 -19.08 -5.42
N ARG A 56 -9.28 -20.29 -5.87
CA ARG A 56 -8.39 -21.14 -6.70
C ARG A 56 -8.03 -20.55 -8.06
N ASP A 57 -8.87 -19.64 -8.54
CA ASP A 57 -8.73 -18.83 -9.73
C ASP A 57 -7.75 -17.66 -9.54
N VAL A 58 -7.37 -17.34 -8.30
CA VAL A 58 -6.51 -16.20 -7.96
C VAL A 58 -5.07 -16.65 -7.68
N THR A 59 -4.11 -16.01 -8.35
CA THR A 59 -2.68 -16.26 -8.20
C THR A 59 -1.90 -14.97 -7.96
N LEU A 60 -0.62 -15.10 -7.58
CA LEU A 60 0.31 -14.00 -7.41
C LEU A 60 1.57 -14.25 -8.23
N ARG A 61 2.06 -13.22 -8.91
CA ARG A 61 3.34 -13.25 -9.60
C ARG A 61 4.09 -11.95 -9.43
N ASP A 62 5.40 -11.98 -9.70
CA ASP A 62 6.19 -10.76 -9.75
C ASP A 62 5.64 -9.78 -10.80
N GLU A 63 5.67 -8.50 -10.45
CA GLU A 63 5.46 -7.37 -11.35
C GLU A 63 6.49 -7.40 -12.48
N ARG A 64 6.01 -7.12 -13.69
CA ARG A 64 6.79 -7.04 -14.93
C ARG A 64 6.57 -5.67 -15.57
N ASP A 65 7.46 -5.27 -16.46
CA ASP A 65 7.34 -3.99 -17.18
C ASP A 65 6.04 -3.89 -17.99
N GLU A 66 5.51 -5.02 -18.47
CA GLU A 66 4.22 -5.11 -19.18
C GLU A 66 3.01 -4.76 -18.30
N ASP A 67 3.14 -4.80 -16.97
CA ASP A 67 2.06 -4.49 -16.04
C ASP A 67 1.91 -2.98 -15.80
N VAL A 68 2.89 -2.16 -16.20
CA VAL A 68 2.89 -0.71 -15.93
C VAL A 68 1.58 -0.03 -16.36
N PRO A 69 1.03 -0.27 -17.57
CA PRO A 69 -0.25 0.33 -17.95
C PRO A 69 -1.42 -0.06 -17.03
N PHE A 70 -1.46 -1.33 -16.58
CA PHE A 70 -2.46 -1.82 -15.64
C PHE A 70 -2.29 -1.18 -14.26
N LEU A 71 -1.06 -1.13 -13.74
CA LEU A 71 -0.75 -0.58 -12.41
C LEU A 71 -1.03 0.93 -12.34
N CYS A 72 -0.74 1.69 -13.40
CA CYS A 72 -1.16 3.09 -13.52
C CYS A 72 -2.69 3.23 -13.45
N GLY A 73 -3.41 2.37 -14.20
CA GLY A 73 -4.88 2.35 -14.20
C GLY A 73 -5.45 2.04 -12.82
N LEU A 74 -4.94 1.01 -12.15
CA LEU A 74 -5.32 0.63 -10.79
C LEU A 74 -5.04 1.77 -9.80
N TYR A 75 -3.87 2.42 -9.88
CA TYR A 75 -3.53 3.55 -9.03
C TYR A 75 -4.49 4.72 -9.20
N ALA A 76 -4.86 5.04 -10.45
CA ALA A 76 -5.83 6.08 -10.76
C ALA A 76 -7.22 5.74 -10.23
N GLU A 77 -7.66 4.49 -10.38
CA GLU A 77 -8.96 4.01 -9.91
C GLU A 77 -9.09 4.11 -8.37
N VAL A 78 -8.05 3.72 -7.63
CA VAL A 78 -8.01 3.83 -6.17
C VAL A 78 -8.16 5.30 -5.71
N ARG A 79 -7.59 6.25 -6.46
CA ARG A 79 -7.66 7.69 -6.17
C ARG A 79 -8.79 8.43 -6.85
N ALA A 80 -9.64 7.75 -7.62
CA ALA A 80 -10.72 8.37 -8.36
C ALA A 80 -11.68 9.12 -7.41
N GLN A 81 -12.01 8.54 -6.25
CA GLN A 81 -12.87 9.18 -5.25
C GLN A 81 -12.21 10.42 -4.61
N GLU A 82 -10.90 10.39 -4.39
CA GLU A 82 -10.13 11.52 -3.85
C GLU A 82 -10.06 12.68 -4.85
N LEU A 83 -9.91 12.37 -6.14
CA LEU A 83 -9.79 13.36 -7.21
C LEU A 83 -11.13 13.80 -7.80
N ALA A 84 -12.23 13.12 -7.50
CA ALA A 84 -13.58 13.46 -7.93
C ALA A 84 -13.97 14.94 -7.66
N PRO A 85 -13.71 15.54 -6.48
CA PRO A 85 -14.05 16.94 -6.23
C PRO A 85 -13.13 17.96 -6.92
N VAL A 86 -12.03 17.51 -7.56
CA VAL A 86 -11.08 18.39 -8.21
C VAL A 86 -11.54 18.69 -9.63
N ASP A 87 -11.68 19.98 -9.95
CA ASP A 87 -12.09 20.50 -11.26
C ASP A 87 -10.95 20.41 -12.30
N TRP A 88 -10.52 19.18 -12.57
CA TRP A 88 -9.55 18.84 -13.61
C TRP A 88 -10.23 17.96 -14.65
N SER A 89 -9.82 18.10 -15.92
CA SER A 89 -10.21 17.14 -16.95
C SER A 89 -9.72 15.73 -16.59
N GLU A 90 -10.42 14.70 -17.07
CA GLU A 90 -10.03 13.31 -16.85
C GLU A 90 -8.62 13.01 -17.37
N ALA A 91 -8.24 13.63 -18.51
CA ALA A 91 -6.87 13.55 -19.03
C ALA A 91 -5.84 14.14 -18.05
N ARG A 92 -6.16 15.27 -17.40
CA ARG A 92 -5.26 15.89 -16.42
C ARG A 92 -5.18 15.08 -15.14
N LYS A 93 -6.30 14.54 -14.64
CA LYS A 93 -6.30 13.61 -13.50
C LYS A 93 -5.43 12.40 -13.81
N ARG A 94 -5.54 11.84 -15.02
CA ARG A 94 -4.73 10.71 -15.48
C ARG A 94 -3.23 11.04 -15.52
N THR A 95 -2.83 12.13 -16.15
CA THR A 95 -1.41 12.56 -16.17
C THR A 95 -0.88 12.76 -14.75
N PHE A 96 -1.69 13.35 -13.88
CA PHE A 96 -1.33 13.51 -12.48
C PHE A 96 -1.14 12.16 -11.78
N THR A 97 -2.10 11.23 -11.85
CA THR A 97 -2.00 9.92 -11.21
C THR A 97 -0.84 9.08 -11.75
N ASP A 98 -0.59 9.13 -13.06
CA ASP A 98 0.55 8.42 -13.68
C ASP A 98 1.88 8.96 -13.11
N SER A 99 2.01 10.28 -12.95
CA SER A 99 3.20 10.90 -12.33
C SER A 99 3.36 10.48 -10.86
N GLN A 100 2.26 10.39 -10.10
CA GLN A 100 2.30 10.01 -8.69
C GLN A 100 2.62 8.52 -8.51
N PHE A 101 2.11 7.66 -9.40
CA PHE A 101 2.47 6.25 -9.42
C PHE A 101 3.97 6.07 -9.71
N ALA A 102 4.52 6.78 -10.70
CA ALA A 102 5.95 6.71 -11.01
C ALA A 102 6.82 7.09 -9.79
N LEU A 103 6.49 8.18 -9.11
CA LEU A 103 7.18 8.61 -7.89
C LEU A 103 7.06 7.59 -6.75
N GLN A 104 5.88 6.97 -6.58
CA GLN A 104 5.69 5.91 -5.60
C GLN A 104 6.54 4.68 -5.91
N SER A 105 6.53 4.21 -7.16
CA SER A 105 7.29 3.05 -7.60
C SER A 105 8.80 3.28 -7.38
N GLU A 106 9.31 4.44 -7.80
CA GLU A 106 10.71 4.83 -7.56
C GLU A 106 11.03 4.86 -6.06
N HIS A 107 10.18 5.51 -5.26
CA HIS A 107 10.38 5.59 -3.82
C HIS A 107 10.44 4.21 -3.17
N TYR A 108 9.49 3.31 -3.47
CA TYR A 108 9.47 1.97 -2.91
C TYR A 108 10.71 1.18 -3.30
N ARG A 109 11.09 1.17 -4.59
CA ARG A 109 12.27 0.45 -5.08
C ARG A 109 13.56 1.00 -4.47
N ARG A 110 13.64 2.31 -4.20
CA ARG A 110 14.81 2.96 -3.59
C ARG A 110 14.92 2.68 -2.08
N HIS A 111 13.82 2.74 -1.34
CA HIS A 111 13.85 2.71 0.13
C HIS A 111 13.58 1.33 0.73
N TYR A 112 12.99 0.42 -0.06
CA TYR A 112 12.71 -0.96 0.35
C TYR A 112 13.40 -1.97 -0.56
N PRO A 113 14.74 -1.99 -0.60
CA PRO A 113 15.47 -3.03 -1.33
C PRO A 113 15.11 -4.40 -0.76
N GLY A 114 14.69 -5.33 -1.62
CA GLY A 114 14.18 -6.65 -1.22
C GLY A 114 12.67 -6.69 -0.93
N ALA A 115 11.93 -5.61 -1.23
CA ALA A 115 10.47 -5.67 -1.28
C ALA A 115 9.99 -6.59 -2.40
N GLU A 116 8.88 -7.28 -2.14
CA GLU A 116 8.16 -8.07 -3.14
C GLU A 116 7.09 -7.19 -3.78
N PHE A 117 7.16 -7.05 -5.10
CA PHE A 117 6.19 -6.32 -5.89
C PHE A 117 5.35 -7.32 -6.68
N LEU A 118 4.19 -7.68 -6.15
CA LEU A 118 3.38 -8.77 -6.71
C LEU A 118 2.11 -8.22 -7.38
N VAL A 119 1.82 -8.75 -8.57
CA VAL A 119 0.55 -8.60 -9.26
C VAL A 119 -0.39 -9.73 -8.83
N ILE A 120 -1.62 -9.36 -8.49
CA ILE A 120 -2.71 -10.30 -8.20
C ILE A 120 -3.43 -10.57 -9.50
N GLU A 121 -3.52 -11.83 -9.90
CA GLU A 121 -4.20 -12.25 -11.12
C GLU A 121 -5.39 -13.12 -10.79
N ARG A 122 -6.46 -13.03 -11.60
CA ARG A 122 -7.54 -14.01 -11.65
C ARG A 122 -7.60 -14.60 -13.05
N ASP A 123 -7.49 -15.92 -13.17
CA ASP A 123 -7.45 -16.63 -14.45
C ASP A 123 -6.41 -16.04 -15.44
N GLY A 124 -5.26 -15.61 -14.91
CA GLY A 124 -4.17 -14.98 -15.69
C GLY A 124 -4.41 -13.51 -16.07
N VAL A 125 -5.49 -12.89 -15.61
CA VAL A 125 -5.78 -11.47 -15.84
C VAL A 125 -5.42 -10.66 -14.58
N PRO A 126 -4.62 -9.58 -14.68
CA PRO A 126 -4.35 -8.70 -13.55
C PRO A 126 -5.62 -8.08 -12.97
N ILE A 127 -5.80 -8.24 -11.65
CA ILE A 127 -6.93 -7.70 -10.89
C ILE A 127 -6.50 -6.84 -9.70
N GLY A 128 -5.21 -6.82 -9.38
CA GLY A 128 -4.69 -5.98 -8.31
C GLY A 128 -3.19 -6.10 -8.12
N ARG A 129 -2.73 -5.61 -6.98
CA ARG A 129 -1.34 -5.71 -6.54
C ARG A 129 -1.24 -5.85 -5.03
N VAL A 130 -0.14 -6.44 -4.58
CA VAL A 130 0.28 -6.43 -3.18
C VAL A 130 1.78 -6.19 -3.12
N TYR A 131 2.17 -5.13 -2.41
CA TYR A 131 3.56 -4.76 -2.19
C TYR A 131 3.89 -4.91 -0.71
N LEU A 132 4.99 -5.56 -0.42
CA LEU A 132 5.37 -5.86 0.95
C LEU A 132 6.88 -5.89 1.11
N CYS A 133 7.36 -5.76 2.33
CA CYS A 133 8.76 -5.96 2.68
C CYS A 133 8.87 -6.66 4.03
N ALA A 134 9.69 -7.71 4.10
CA ALA A 134 9.87 -8.50 5.31
C ALA A 134 11.21 -8.16 6.00
N PHE A 135 11.11 -7.63 7.20
CA PHE A 135 12.24 -7.38 8.10
C PHE A 135 12.34 -8.50 9.14
N VAL A 136 13.42 -8.50 9.92
CA VAL A 136 13.65 -9.45 11.02
C VAL A 136 12.60 -9.28 12.12
N ASP A 137 12.19 -8.05 12.40
CA ASP A 137 11.35 -7.66 13.52
C ASP A 137 9.93 -7.25 13.13
N THR A 138 9.65 -7.05 11.83
CA THR A 138 8.31 -6.77 11.32
C THR A 138 8.11 -7.23 9.88
N ILE A 139 6.88 -7.56 9.51
CA ILE A 139 6.46 -7.60 8.11
C ILE A 139 5.74 -6.28 7.81
N ARG A 140 6.14 -5.59 6.75
CA ARG A 140 5.51 -4.36 6.29
C ARG A 140 4.64 -4.64 5.08
N LEU A 141 3.33 -4.50 5.22
CA LEU A 141 2.42 -4.40 4.07
C LEU A 141 2.47 -2.96 3.56
N MET A 142 3.13 -2.74 2.43
CA MET A 142 3.37 -1.42 1.86
C MET A 142 2.17 -0.93 1.07
N ASP A 143 1.55 -1.81 0.30
CA ASP A 143 0.34 -1.52 -0.47
C ASP A 143 -0.46 -2.79 -0.77
N ILE A 144 -1.78 -2.66 -0.86
CA ILE A 144 -2.68 -3.69 -1.37
C ILE A 144 -3.86 -3.01 -2.06
N ALA A 145 -4.04 -3.30 -3.34
CA ALA A 145 -5.11 -2.74 -4.13
C ALA A 145 -5.70 -3.79 -5.06
N LEU A 146 -7.03 -3.73 -5.23
CA LEU A 146 -7.79 -4.51 -6.19
C LEU A 146 -8.63 -3.54 -7.01
N VAL A 147 -8.85 -3.86 -8.29
CA VAL A 147 -9.85 -3.17 -9.12
C VAL A 147 -11.22 -3.27 -8.47
N GLU A 148 -12.06 -2.25 -8.63
CA GLU A 148 -13.34 -2.09 -7.95
C GLU A 148 -14.23 -3.33 -8.09
N ALA A 149 -14.29 -3.89 -9.31
CA ALA A 149 -15.06 -5.10 -9.62
C ALA A 149 -14.64 -6.34 -8.81
N GLN A 150 -13.40 -6.36 -8.27
CA GLN A 150 -12.84 -7.49 -7.53
C GLN A 150 -12.77 -7.24 -6.02
N ARG A 151 -13.26 -6.08 -5.54
CA ARG A 151 -13.35 -5.77 -4.11
C ARG A 151 -14.53 -6.48 -3.45
N GLY A 152 -14.49 -6.58 -2.12
CA GLY A 152 -15.57 -7.18 -1.33
C GLY A 152 -15.69 -8.71 -1.44
N GLN A 153 -14.83 -9.37 -2.23
CA GLN A 153 -14.88 -10.82 -2.45
C GLN A 153 -14.03 -11.63 -1.48
N GLY A 154 -13.31 -11.00 -0.53
CA GLY A 154 -12.52 -11.71 0.48
C GLY A 154 -11.02 -11.87 0.17
N ILE A 155 -10.56 -11.65 -1.07
CA ILE A 155 -9.15 -11.78 -1.49
C ILE A 155 -8.20 -11.02 -0.56
N GLY A 156 -8.43 -9.73 -0.34
CA GLY A 156 -7.59 -8.93 0.56
C GLY A 156 -7.63 -9.40 2.02
N THR A 157 -8.74 -10.01 2.45
CA THR A 157 -8.83 -10.59 3.80
C THR A 157 -7.96 -11.85 3.90
N VAL A 158 -7.95 -12.71 2.89
CA VAL A 158 -7.10 -13.91 2.84
C VAL A 158 -5.63 -13.53 2.87
N LEU A 159 -5.22 -12.60 1.99
CA LEU A 159 -3.83 -12.13 1.93
C LEU A 159 -3.35 -11.55 3.28
N VAL A 160 -4.12 -10.65 3.89
CA VAL A 160 -3.71 -10.04 5.16
C VAL A 160 -3.71 -11.07 6.29
N ARG A 161 -4.65 -12.02 6.33
CA ARG A 161 -4.66 -13.09 7.34
C ARG A 161 -3.45 -14.01 7.23
N GLU A 162 -3.02 -14.36 6.02
CA GLU A 162 -1.81 -15.16 5.84
C GLU A 162 -0.56 -14.40 6.32
N LEU A 163 -0.49 -13.09 6.06
CA LEU A 163 0.58 -12.25 6.62
C LEU A 163 0.55 -12.21 8.15
N MET A 164 -0.64 -12.14 8.77
CA MET A 164 -0.80 -12.20 10.23
C MET A 164 -0.36 -13.56 10.79
N GLN A 165 -0.69 -14.65 10.10
CA GLN A 165 -0.29 -16.00 10.49
C GLN A 165 1.23 -16.15 10.41
N LEU A 166 1.86 -15.67 9.35
CA LEU A 166 3.31 -15.64 9.24
C LEU A 166 3.96 -14.78 10.32
N ALA A 167 3.40 -13.60 10.60
CA ALA A 167 3.89 -12.74 11.67
C ALA A 167 3.83 -13.44 13.04
N ARG A 168 2.76 -14.20 13.28
CA ARG A 168 2.61 -15.04 14.49
C ARG A 168 3.68 -16.12 14.57
N GLU A 169 3.91 -16.88 13.50
CA GLU A 169 4.90 -17.96 13.46
C GLU A 169 6.33 -17.44 13.67
N ARG A 170 6.62 -16.24 13.18
CA ARG A 170 7.92 -15.58 13.34
C ARG A 170 8.07 -14.83 14.66
N GLY A 171 7.01 -14.71 15.47
CA GLY A 171 7.02 -13.90 16.69
C GLY A 171 7.27 -12.41 16.43
N THR A 172 6.78 -11.90 15.29
CA THR A 172 7.03 -10.55 14.77
C THR A 172 5.72 -9.77 14.58
N THR A 173 5.79 -8.47 14.31
CA THR A 173 4.62 -7.62 14.06
C THR A 173 4.28 -7.54 12.58
N LEU A 174 3.05 -7.15 12.26
CA LEU A 174 2.63 -6.78 10.91
C LEU A 174 2.22 -5.31 10.91
N THR A 175 2.83 -4.50 10.05
CA THR A 175 2.67 -3.05 10.04
C THR A 175 2.25 -2.54 8.67
N LEU A 176 1.53 -1.42 8.62
CA LEU A 176 1.11 -0.78 7.37
C LEU A 176 0.87 0.72 7.53
N HIS A 177 0.89 1.44 6.40
CA HIS A 177 0.42 2.82 6.31
C HIS A 177 -0.87 2.85 5.48
N VAL A 178 -1.86 3.62 5.93
CA VAL A 178 -3.13 3.75 5.23
C VAL A 178 -3.62 5.19 5.30
N GLU A 179 -4.18 5.71 4.21
CA GLU A 179 -4.80 7.03 4.22
C GLU A 179 -6.08 7.00 5.09
N PRO A 180 -6.37 8.05 5.89
CA PRO A 180 -7.51 8.07 6.82
C PRO A 180 -8.87 7.76 6.16
N HIS A 181 -9.05 8.13 4.89
CA HIS A 181 -10.31 7.96 4.16
C HIS A 181 -10.32 6.72 3.26
N ASN A 182 -9.27 5.89 3.29
CA ASN A 182 -9.20 4.69 2.46
C ASN A 182 -10.21 3.63 2.95
N PRO A 183 -11.07 3.07 2.08
CA PRO A 183 -12.03 2.03 2.45
C PRO A 183 -11.41 0.80 3.14
N ALA A 184 -10.13 0.52 2.90
CA ALA A 184 -9.37 -0.56 3.53
C ALA A 184 -9.21 -0.38 5.06
N GLN A 185 -9.39 0.82 5.63
CA GLN A 185 -9.43 1.06 7.08
C GLN A 185 -10.39 0.09 7.79
N ARG A 186 -11.57 -0.17 7.20
CA ARG A 186 -12.55 -1.10 7.76
C ARG A 186 -12.05 -2.55 7.81
N LEU A 187 -11.27 -2.95 6.79
CA LEU A 187 -10.63 -4.27 6.76
C LEU A 187 -9.63 -4.39 7.92
N TYR A 188 -8.74 -3.41 8.06
CA TYR A 188 -7.70 -3.44 9.08
C TYR A 188 -8.27 -3.38 10.50
N ALA A 189 -9.27 -2.53 10.74
CA ALA A 189 -9.97 -2.47 12.02
C ALA A 189 -10.61 -3.81 12.39
N ARG A 190 -11.30 -4.47 11.45
CA ARG A 190 -11.91 -5.80 11.66
C ARG A 190 -10.88 -6.89 11.92
N LEU A 191 -9.69 -6.78 11.34
CA LEU A 191 -8.58 -7.71 11.56
C LEU A 191 -7.79 -7.40 12.84
N GLY A 192 -8.16 -6.36 13.57
CA GLY A 192 -7.58 -6.03 14.87
C GLY A 192 -6.25 -5.26 14.79
N PHE A 193 -5.97 -4.62 13.65
CA PHE A 193 -4.90 -3.62 13.60
C PHE A 193 -5.24 -2.45 14.51
N LYS A 194 -4.22 -1.91 15.16
CA LYS A 194 -4.32 -0.78 16.07
C LYS A 194 -3.58 0.41 15.48
N PHE A 195 -4.16 1.59 15.66
CA PHE A 195 -3.47 2.85 15.37
C PHE A 195 -2.31 3.04 16.33
N VAL A 196 -1.13 3.35 15.80
CA VAL A 196 0.08 3.63 16.58
C VAL A 196 0.35 5.14 16.57
N GLU A 197 0.46 5.74 15.38
CA GLU A 197 0.71 7.16 15.23
C GLU A 197 0.29 7.69 13.84
N LYS A 198 0.17 9.00 13.73
CA LYS A 198 -0.05 9.67 12.45
C LYS A 198 1.28 10.10 11.85
N ARG A 199 1.57 9.67 10.62
CA ARG A 199 2.77 10.05 9.87
C ARG A 199 2.38 10.83 8.63
N SER A 200 2.51 12.16 8.71
CA SER A 200 2.04 13.10 7.68
C SER A 200 0.55 12.90 7.37
N VAL A 201 0.21 12.51 6.14
CA VAL A 201 -1.14 12.24 5.66
C VAL A 201 -1.61 10.81 5.89
N TYR A 202 -0.76 9.91 6.40
CA TYR A 202 -1.07 8.49 6.62
C TYR A 202 -1.21 8.15 8.11
N ASP A 203 -2.07 7.17 8.41
CA ASP A 203 -2.13 6.51 9.70
C ASP A 203 -1.20 5.29 9.69
N PHE A 204 -0.32 5.19 10.69
CA PHE A 204 0.52 4.01 10.91
C PHE A 204 -0.22 3.02 11.81
N LEU A 205 -0.52 1.85 11.23
CA LEU A 205 -1.21 0.78 11.94
C LEU A 205 -0.28 -0.41 12.19
N GLU A 206 -0.48 -1.06 13.33
CA GLU A 206 0.25 -2.25 13.74
C GLU A 206 -0.72 -3.35 14.19
N TRP A 207 -0.40 -4.57 13.81
CA TRP A 207 -0.95 -5.78 14.37
C TRP A 207 0.16 -6.59 15.04
N THR A 208 -0.12 -7.09 16.24
CA THR A 208 0.79 -7.95 16.99
C THR A 208 0.14 -9.31 17.27
N PRO A 209 0.90 -10.42 17.19
CA PRO A 209 0.39 -11.70 17.64
C PRO A 209 0.13 -11.61 19.14
N ARG A 210 -1.12 -11.80 19.58
CA ARG A 210 -1.42 -11.94 21.01
C ARG A 210 -0.53 -13.04 21.58
N ALA A 211 0.21 -12.73 22.64
CA ALA A 211 0.85 -13.73 23.47
C ALA A 211 -0.24 -14.70 23.93
N THR A 212 -0.12 -15.96 23.54
CA THR A 212 -0.95 -17.03 24.12
C THR A 212 -0.64 -17.02 25.60
N SER A 213 -1.60 -16.59 26.41
CA SER A 213 -1.53 -16.66 27.87
C SER A 213 -1.71 -18.09 28.33
#